data_AF-A0A3B5A8N9-F1
#
_entry.id   AF-A0A3B5A8N9-F1
#
_cell.length_a   1.000
_cell.length_b   1.000
_cell.length_c   1.000
_cell.angle_alpha   90.00
_cell.angle_beta   90.00
_cell.angle_gamma   90.00
#
_symmetry.space_group_name_H-M   'P 1'
#
loop_
_entity.id
_entity.type
_entity.pdbx_description
1 polymer ?
#
loop_
_entity_poly.entity_id
_entity_poly.type
_entity_poly.pdbx_seq_one_letter_code
_entity_poly.pdbx_strand_id
1 'polypeptide(L)' 'KYMSQCRNHKIGIHMRQYQVAGMPGSYSELVLVGWAKSGKSASGNTILGKEEFLSGRKTSRCVSQHAQLAGRLVLV' A
#
# COMPACT_ATOMS: atom_id res chain seq x y z
N LYS A 1 5.91 -4.82 -11.72
CA LYS A 1 4.90 -3.75 -11.93
C LYS A 1 3.53 -4.37 -11.64
N TYR A 2 3.05 -4.31 -10.40
CA TYR A 2 1.80 -4.96 -10.00
C TYR A 2 0.64 -3.98 -10.22
N MET A 3 -0.37 -4.40 -10.99
CA MET A 3 -1.56 -3.58 -11.29
C MET A 3 -2.77 -4.32 -10.72
N SER A 4 -3.36 -3.80 -9.65
CA SER A 4 -4.65 -4.29 -9.15
C SER A 4 -5.75 -3.42 -9.77
N GLN A 5 -6.70 -4.06 -10.47
CA GLN A 5 -7.75 -3.39 -11.24
C GLN A 5 -9.07 -3.42 -10.47
N CYS A 6 -9.41 -2.30 -9.83
CA CYS A 6 -10.74 -2.08 -9.27
C CYS A 6 -11.46 -0.98 -10.09
N ARG A 7 -12.56 -1.35 -10.76
CA ARG A 7 -13.49 -0.44 -11.49
C ARG A 7 -12.82 0.59 -12.42
N ASN A 8 -12.42 0.16 -13.62
CA ASN A 8 -12.06 1.03 -14.77
C ASN A 8 -11.01 2.14 -14.55
N HIS A 9 -10.37 2.23 -13.39
CA HIS A 9 -9.29 3.17 -13.08
C HIS A 9 -8.04 2.39 -12.71
N LYS A 10 -6.97 2.52 -13.49
CA LYS A 10 -5.68 1.86 -13.20
C LYS A 10 -5.05 2.46 -11.95
N ILE A 11 -4.75 1.63 -10.96
CA ILE A 11 -3.85 1.97 -9.85
C ILE A 11 -2.47 1.40 -10.18
N GLY A 12 -1.46 2.25 -10.20
CA GLY A 12 -0.05 1.83 -10.25
C GLY A 12 0.44 1.53 -8.84
N ILE A 13 1.07 0.38 -8.66
CA ILE A 13 1.76 0.01 -7.42
C ILE A 13 3.25 0.08 -7.69
N HIS A 14 3.93 0.99 -7.01
CA HIS A 14 5.38 1.01 -6.96
C HIS A 14 5.82 0.29 -5.68
N MET A 15 6.53 -0.83 -5.82
CA MET A 15 7.06 -1.58 -4.69
C MET A 15 8.58 -1.45 -4.68
N ARG A 16 9.15 -1.20 -3.50
CA ARG A 16 10.58 -1.18 -3.25
C ARG A 16 10.88 -2.14 -2.12
N GLN A 17 11.72 -3.13 -2.37
CA GLN A 17 12.16 -4.07 -1.34
C GLN A 17 13.60 -3.73 -0.93
N TYR A 18 13.87 -3.67 0.37
CA TYR A 18 15.19 -3.46 0.93
C TYR A 18 15.39 -4.31 2.18
N GLN A 19 16.64 -4.59 2.54
CA GLN A 19 16.98 -5.35 3.73
C GLN A 19 17.73 -4.44 4.70
N VAL A 20 17.22 -4.32 5.91
CA VAL A 20 17.86 -3.48 6.95
C VAL A 20 18.87 -4.33 7.67
N ALA A 21 20.14 -3.90 7.65
CA ALA A 21 21.19 -4.59 8.40
C ALA A 21 20.82 -4.69 9.88
N GLY A 22 20.78 -5.91 10.42
CA GLY A 22 20.42 -6.17 11.81
C GLY A 22 18.92 -6.45 12.08
N MET A 23 18.05 -6.43 11.07
CA MET A 23 16.65 -6.87 11.23
C MET A 23 16.37 -8.20 10.51
N PRO A 24 15.78 -9.20 11.20
CA PRO A 24 15.35 -10.43 10.55
C PRO A 24 14.13 -10.14 9.66
N GLY A 25 14.32 -10.24 8.35
CA GLY A 25 13.26 -10.04 7.36
C GLY A 25 13.63 -9.03 6.27
N SER A 26 12.80 -8.95 5.24
CA SER A 26 12.94 -7.93 4.18
C SER A 26 11.84 -6.89 4.33
N TYR A 27 12.21 -5.62 4.24
CA TYR A 27 11.29 -4.49 4.25
C TYR A 27 10.77 -4.23 2.85
N SER A 28 9.47 -3.99 2.73
CA SER A 28 8.83 -3.62 1.47
C SER A 28 8.05 -2.33 1.63
N GLU A 29 8.40 -1.32 0.85
CA GLU A 29 7.67 -0.07 0.75
C GLU A 29 6.83 -0.09 -0.52
N LEU A 30 5.52 0.07 -0.37
CA LEU A 30 4.56 0.18 -1.45
C LEU A 30 4.05 1.60 -1.52
N VAL A 31 3.96 2.12 -2.74
CA VAL A 31 3.37 3.42 -3.03
C VAL A 31 2.25 3.20 -4.03
N LEU A 32 1.04 3.55 -3.62
CA LEU A 32 -0.16 3.45 -4.45
C LEU A 32 -0.40 4.78 -5.17
N VAL A 33 -0.26 4.79 -6.50
CA VAL A 33 -0.41 5.99 -7.34
C VAL A 33 -1.55 5.76 -8.33
N GLY A 34 -2.41 6.75 -8.52
CA GLY A 34 -3.53 6.65 -9.44
C GLY A 34 -4.52 7.80 -9.28
N TRP A 35 -5.54 7.84 -10.14
CA TRP A 35 -6.52 8.93 -10.16
C TRP A 35 -7.37 9.00 -8.87
N ALA A 36 -8.03 10.12 -8.61
CA ALA A 36 -8.91 10.26 -7.45
C ALA A 36 -10.04 9.22 -7.52
N LYS A 37 -10.44 8.66 -6.37
CA LYS A 37 -11.47 7.59 -6.28
C LYS A 37 -11.13 6.29 -7.04
N SER A 38 -9.89 6.09 -7.51
CA SER A 38 -9.48 4.84 -8.18
C SER A 38 -9.47 3.60 -7.28
N GLY A 39 -9.60 3.77 -5.96
CA GLY A 39 -9.60 2.67 -4.99
C GLY A 39 -8.30 2.46 -4.23
N LYS A 40 -7.33 3.39 -4.29
CA LYS A 40 -6.04 3.30 -3.57
C LYS A 40 -6.18 2.93 -2.09
N SER A 41 -7.05 3.63 -1.35
CA SER A 41 -7.29 3.36 0.07
C SER A 41 -7.80 1.93 0.32
N ALA A 42 -8.72 1.44 -0.51
CA ALA A 42 -9.25 0.08 -0.38
C ALA A 42 -8.18 -0.98 -0.69
N SER A 43 -7.36 -0.75 -1.73
CA SER A 43 -6.20 -1.60 -2.01
C SER A 43 -5.20 -1.59 -0.87
N GLY A 44 -4.91 -0.42 -0.27
CA GLY A 44 -4.00 -0.31 0.87
C GLY A 44 -4.49 -1.07 2.10
N ASN A 45 -5.79 -1.02 2.39
CA ASN A 45 -6.39 -1.81 3.47
C ASN A 45 -6.26 -3.31 3.24
N THR A 46 -6.46 -3.73 1.97
CA THR A 46 -6.31 -5.14 1.58
C THR A 46 -4.87 -5.60 1.74
N ILE A 47 -3.90 -4.77 1.37
CA ILE A 47 -2.47 -5.08 1.48
C ILE A 47 -2.04 -5.15 2.95
N LEU A 48 -2.49 -4.21 3.78
CA LEU A 48 -2.17 -4.20 5.21
C LEU A 48 -2.97 -5.25 6.01
N GLY A 49 -4.06 -5.78 5.46
CA GLY A 49 -4.98 -6.65 6.18
C GLY A 49 -5.79 -5.95 7.28
N LYS A 50 -5.82 -4.61 7.28
CA LYS A 50 -6.50 -3.77 8.28
C LYS A 50 -7.08 -2.51 7.66
N GLU A 51 -8.19 -2.02 8.19
CA GLU A 51 -8.88 -0.82 7.69
C GLU A 51 -8.25 0.49 8.21
N GLU A 52 -7.06 0.83 7.71
CA GLU A 52 -6.34 2.06 8.13
C GLU A 52 -6.60 3.25 7.22
N PHE A 53 -6.85 3.00 5.93
CA PHE A 53 -7.14 4.03 4.95
C PHE A 53 -8.66 4.17 4.79
N LEU A 54 -9.19 5.31 5.20
CA LEU A 54 -10.61 5.63 5.00
C LEU A 54 -10.96 5.62 3.50
N SER A 55 -11.76 4.64 3.09
CA SER A 55 -12.27 4.53 1.72
C SER A 55 -13.51 5.42 1.51
N GLY A 56 -13.62 6.07 0.36
CA GLY A 56 -14.82 6.84 -0.03
C GLY A 56 -14.81 8.34 0.27
N ARG A 57 -13.80 8.85 0.98
CA ARG A 57 -13.57 10.30 1.16
C ARG A 57 -12.41 10.80 0.30
N LYS A 58 -12.40 12.10 -0.03
CA LYS A 58 -11.21 12.73 -0.62
C LYS A 58 -10.07 12.66 0.41
N THR A 59 -9.00 11.95 0.10
CA THR A 59 -7.75 11.98 0.87
C THR A 59 -7.07 13.32 0.63
N SER A 60 -7.02 14.19 1.65
CA SER A 60 -6.37 15.51 1.58
C SER A 60 -4.88 15.47 1.92
N ARG A 61 -4.40 14.37 2.52
CA ARG A 61 -3.00 14.14 2.90
C ARG A 61 -2.58 12.73 2.49
N CYS A 62 -1.30 12.59 2.14
CA CYS A 62 -0.66 11.29 2.05
C CYS A 62 -0.57 10.69 3.45
N VAL A 63 -0.96 9.43 3.59
CA VAL A 63 -0.86 8.65 4.82
C VAL A 63 0.01 7.45 4.47
N SER A 64 0.97 7.14 5.33
CA SER A 64 1.76 5.93 5.24
C SER A 64 1.48 5.05 6.46
N GLN A 65 1.32 3.75 6.24
CA GLN A 65 0.99 2.79 7.28
C GLN A 65 1.81 1.53 7.11
N HIS A 66 2.27 0.96 8.22
CA HIS A 66 3.05 -0.26 8.20
C HIS A 66 2.33 -1.41 8.89
N ALA A 67 2.61 -2.63 8.43
CA ALA A 67 2.15 -3.88 9.01
C ALA A 67 3.26 -4.93 8.89
N GLN A 68 3.33 -5.84 9.88
CA GLN A 68 4.12 -7.06 9.73
C GLN A 68 3.25 -8.14 9.09
N LEU A 69 3.66 -8.63 7.92
CA LEU A 69 3.00 -9.69 7.18
C LEU A 69 3.99 -10.84 7.03
N ALA A 70 3.69 -11.99 7.63
CA ALA A 70 4.52 -13.20 7.55
C ALA A 70 6.02 -12.96 7.87
N GLY A 71 6.32 -12.14 8.89
CA GLY A 71 7.70 -11.80 9.29
C GLY A 71 8.41 -10.79 8.38
N ARG A 72 7.70 -10.13 7.45
CA ARG A 72 8.19 -8.99 6.66
C ARG A 72 7.49 -7.72 7.07
N LEU A 73 8.24 -6.63 7.25
CA LEU A 73 7.62 -5.32 7.41
C LEU A 73 7.21 -4.77 6.05
N VAL A 74 5.94 -4.40 5.93
CA VAL A 74 5.34 -3.83 4.73
C VAL A 74 4.83 -2.43 5.08
N LEU A 75 5.28 -1.41 4.35
CA LEU A 75 4.81 -0.02 4.42
C LEU A 75 3.96 0.25 3.17
N VAL A 76 2.81 0.90 3.30
CA VAL A 76 1.88 1.26 2.22
C VAL A 76 1.53 2.74 2.30
#